data_AF-A0A7S4AUD8-F1
#
_entry.id   AF-A0A7S4AUD8-F1
#
_cell.length_a   1.000
_cell.length_b   1.000
_cell.length_c   1.000
_cell.angle_alpha   90.00
_cell.angle_beta   90.00
_cell.angle_gamma   90.00
#
_symmetry.space_group_name_H-M   'P 1'
#
loop_
_entity.id
_entity.type
_entity.pdbx_description
1 polymer ?
#
loop_
_entity_poly.entity_id
_entity_poly.type
_entity_poly.pdbx_seq_one_letter_code
_entity_poly.pdbx_strand_id
1 'polypeptide(L)'
;NKLVENGISVNCNATAGMDAAEFKKYLMDSIVPLYPNASDVFGKRVLLIVDSGPGRKDEQLLAMLRARGFLLHPGVPNTTHVTQPTDQNYGYFKSMYRNNLRKLVVYRQSKKETIGQNDFPLL
;
A
#
# COMPACT_ATOMS: atom_id res chain seq x y z
N ASN A 1 -14.38 11.86 23.50
CA ASN A 1 -13.23 11.06 23.06
C ASN A 1 -12.78 11.50 21.68
N LYS A 2 -11.70 12.30 21.59
CA LYS A 2 -11.06 12.60 20.31
C LYS A 2 -10.36 11.32 19.84
N LEU A 3 -10.83 10.73 18.74
CA LEU A 3 -10.05 9.73 18.02
C LEU A 3 -8.86 10.47 17.40
N VAL A 4 -7.67 10.21 17.91
CA VAL A 4 -6.43 10.65 17.29
C VAL A 4 -6.08 9.58 16.26
N GLU A 5 -6.37 9.84 14.98
CA GLU A 5 -5.85 9.02 13.89
C GLU A 5 -4.36 9.31 13.74
N ASN A 6 -3.54 8.53 14.43
CA ASN A 6 -2.14 8.40 14.06
C ASN A 6 -2.11 7.50 12.83
N GLY A 7 -1.94 8.08 11.64
CA GLY A 7 -1.64 7.29 10.45
C GLY A 7 -0.42 6.41 10.74
N ILE A 8 -0.59 5.10 10.82
CA ILE A 8 0.51 4.17 11.08
C ILE A 8 1.14 3.84 9.73
N SER A 9 2.30 4.45 9.45
CA SER A 9 3.20 3.96 8.41
C SER A 9 3.91 2.71 8.95
N VAL A 10 3.54 1.54 8.44
CA VAL A 10 4.19 0.27 8.80
C VAL A 10 5.35 0.05 7.85
N ASN A 11 6.54 -0.23 8.40
CA ASN A 11 7.74 -0.55 7.61
C ASN A 11 8.15 0.54 6.63
N CYS A 12 8.21 1.79 7.10
CA CYS A 12 8.77 2.93 6.38
C CYS A 12 9.99 3.48 7.14
N ASN A 13 10.87 4.19 6.44
CA ASN A 13 12.01 4.86 7.08
C ASN A 13 11.55 6.10 7.88
N ALA A 14 12.51 6.79 8.50
CA ALA A 14 12.24 7.98 9.32
C ALA A 14 11.57 9.14 8.55
N THR A 15 11.67 9.17 7.22
CA THR A 15 11.01 10.16 6.35
C THR A 15 9.71 9.64 5.74
N ALA A 16 9.18 8.51 6.23
CA ALA A 16 8.03 7.79 5.68
C ALA A 16 8.22 7.33 4.21
N GLY A 17 9.46 7.30 3.73
CA GLY A 17 9.84 6.72 2.45
C GLY A 17 10.00 5.19 2.52
N MET A 18 10.11 4.58 1.35
CA MET A 18 10.34 3.14 1.20
C MET A 18 11.58 2.90 0.35
N ASP A 19 12.70 2.56 1.00
CA ASP A 19 13.91 2.11 0.33
C ASP A 19 13.93 0.58 0.16
N ALA A 20 15.07 0.02 -0.27
CA ALA A 20 15.23 -1.41 -0.47
C ALA A 20 15.11 -2.24 0.82
N ALA A 21 15.64 -1.74 1.95
CA ALA A 21 15.56 -2.38 3.24
C ALA A 21 14.12 -2.38 3.77
N GLU A 22 13.43 -1.24 3.69
CA GLU A 22 12.02 -1.17 4.08
C GLU A 22 11.13 -2.03 3.20
N PHE A 23 11.37 -2.04 1.89
CA PHE A 23 10.60 -2.87 0.96
C PHE A 23 10.76 -4.35 1.29
N LYS A 24 11.99 -4.81 1.54
CA LYS A 24 12.28 -6.17 2.00
C LYS A 24 11.54 -6.48 3.29
N LYS A 25 11.61 -5.59 4.28
CA LYS A 25 10.93 -5.75 5.58
C LYS A 25 9.42 -5.87 5.40
N TYR A 26 8.82 -4.98 4.59
CA TYR A 26 7.40 -5.02 4.28
C TYR A 26 6.97 -6.36 3.66
N LEU A 27 7.72 -6.86 2.66
CA LEU A 27 7.42 -8.15 2.06
C LEU A 27 7.52 -9.30 3.07
N MET A 28 8.62 -9.35 3.82
CA MET A 28 8.90 -10.47 4.72
C MET A 28 8.00 -10.50 5.96
N ASP A 29 7.69 -9.34 6.53
CA ASP A 29 6.96 -9.24 7.79
C ASP A 29 5.44 -9.14 7.57
N SER A 30 5.00 -8.59 6.42
CA SER A 30 3.59 -8.28 6.20
C SER A 30 2.95 -9.08 5.07
N ILE A 31 3.68 -9.41 4.00
CA ILE A 31 3.10 -10.09 2.84
C ILE A 31 3.31 -11.61 2.89
N VAL A 32 4.53 -12.07 3.13
CA VAL A 32 4.87 -13.50 3.17
C VAL A 32 4.00 -14.27 4.19
N PRO A 33 3.74 -13.77 5.41
CA PRO A 33 2.92 -14.48 6.40
C PRO A 33 1.46 -14.69 5.97
N LEU A 34 0.94 -13.92 5.00
CA LEU A 34 -0.43 -14.07 4.50
C LEU A 34 -0.63 -15.33 3.67
N TYR A 35 0.45 -15.94 3.16
CA TYR A 35 0.41 -17.13 2.32
C TYR A 35 1.27 -18.25 2.91
N PRO A 36 0.89 -18.82 4.07
CA PRO A 36 1.71 -19.80 4.78
C PRO A 36 1.95 -21.10 3.99
N ASN A 37 1.11 -21.38 3.00
CA ASN A 37 1.20 -22.57 2.14
C ASN A 37 2.00 -22.33 0.85
N ALA A 38 2.57 -21.12 0.67
CA ALA A 38 3.37 -20.80 -0.50
C ALA A 38 4.62 -21.70 -0.56
N SER A 39 4.94 -22.18 -1.77
CA SER A 39 6.14 -22.99 -2.01
C SER A 39 6.51 -22.94 -3.50
N ASP A 40 7.78 -23.22 -3.82
CA ASP A 40 8.28 -23.13 -5.20
C ASP A 40 7.88 -24.33 -6.08
N VAL A 41 6.62 -24.75 -6.01
CA VAL A 41 6.06 -25.85 -6.80
C VAL A 41 4.82 -25.38 -7.56
N PHE A 42 4.48 -26.11 -8.63
CA PHE A 42 3.32 -25.78 -9.45
C PHE A 42 2.03 -25.73 -8.60
N GLY A 43 1.20 -24.71 -8.84
CA GLY A 43 -0.05 -24.50 -8.10
C GLY A 43 0.07 -23.89 -6.70
N LYS A 44 1.28 -23.71 -6.15
CA LYS A 44 1.49 -23.12 -4.82
C LYS A 44 2.32 -21.83 -4.80
N ARG A 45 2.77 -21.36 -5.97
CA ARG A 45 3.52 -20.11 -6.09
C ARG A 45 2.61 -18.91 -5.96
N VAL A 46 3.11 -17.88 -5.28
CA VAL A 46 2.45 -16.57 -5.18
C VAL A 46 3.17 -15.59 -6.08
N LEU A 47 2.45 -14.94 -7.00
CA LEU A 47 2.98 -13.88 -7.85
C LEU A 47 2.76 -12.51 -7.19
N LEU A 48 3.86 -11.83 -6.88
CA LEU A 48 3.87 -10.46 -6.39
C LEU A 48 4.13 -9.52 -7.57
N ILE A 49 3.10 -8.79 -8.00
CA ILE A 49 3.23 -7.75 -9.00
C ILE A 49 3.43 -6.42 -8.27
N VAL A 50 4.57 -5.78 -8.48
CA VAL A 50 4.97 -4.55 -7.78
C VAL A 50 5.35 -3.47 -8.79
N ASP A 51 5.43 -2.22 -8.37
CA ASP A 51 5.96 -1.13 -9.22
C ASP A 51 7.47 -1.28 -9.49
N SER A 52 8.04 -0.40 -10.30
CA SER A 52 9.48 -0.44 -10.62
C SER A 52 10.35 0.34 -9.62
N GLY A 53 9.91 0.49 -8.37
CA GLY A 53 10.60 1.30 -7.36
C GLY A 53 11.96 0.74 -6.93
N PRO A 54 12.69 1.46 -6.06
CA PRO A 54 13.96 0.99 -5.49
C PRO A 54 13.84 -0.35 -4.75
N GLY A 55 14.84 -1.24 -4.86
CA GLY A 55 14.87 -2.52 -4.14
C GLY A 55 14.08 -3.68 -4.78
N ARG A 56 13.28 -3.44 -5.82
CA ARG A 56 12.48 -4.48 -6.50
C ARG A 56 13.31 -5.43 -7.38
N LYS A 57 14.58 -5.10 -7.60
CA LYS A 57 15.55 -5.93 -8.36
C LYS A 57 16.72 -6.41 -7.49
N ASP A 58 16.62 -6.29 -6.16
CA ASP A 58 17.65 -6.79 -5.25
C ASP A 58 17.76 -8.32 -5.35
N GLU A 59 18.93 -8.81 -5.77
CA GLU A 59 19.14 -10.23 -6.06
C GLU A 59 18.94 -11.11 -4.82
N GLN A 60 19.40 -10.65 -3.66
CA GLN A 60 19.26 -11.38 -2.41
C GLN A 60 17.79 -11.53 -2.01
N LEU A 61 17.00 -10.44 -2.11
CA LEU A 61 15.56 -10.47 -1.89
C LEU A 61 14.85 -11.41 -2.86
N LEU A 62 15.18 -11.35 -4.16
CA LEU A 62 14.58 -12.22 -5.17
C LEU A 62 14.85 -13.70 -4.88
N ALA A 63 16.09 -14.05 -4.51
CA ALA A 63 16.44 -15.41 -4.11
C ALA A 63 15.67 -15.85 -2.85
N MET A 64 15.57 -14.98 -1.83
CA MET A 64 14.84 -15.26 -0.60
C MET A 64 13.34 -15.49 -0.83
N LEU A 65 12.72 -14.71 -1.72
CA LEU A 65 11.32 -14.83 -2.09
C LEU A 65 11.09 -16.12 -2.89
N ARG A 66 11.95 -16.39 -3.88
CA ARG A 66 11.84 -17.60 -4.70
C ARG A 66 11.93 -18.87 -3.86
N ALA A 67 12.87 -18.93 -2.91
CA ALA A 67 13.00 -20.05 -1.97
C ALA A 67 11.75 -20.28 -1.11
N ARG A 68 10.92 -19.24 -0.92
CA ARG A 68 9.64 -19.30 -0.18
C ARG A 68 8.41 -19.47 -1.08
N GLY A 69 8.60 -19.67 -2.38
CA GLY A 69 7.50 -19.81 -3.34
C GLY A 69 6.90 -18.50 -3.84
N PHE A 70 7.56 -17.37 -3.60
CA PHE A 70 7.13 -16.07 -4.09
C PHE A 70 7.91 -15.68 -5.34
N LEU A 71 7.17 -15.25 -6.37
CA LEU A 71 7.70 -14.71 -7.60
C LEU A 71 7.46 -13.21 -7.61
N LEU A 72 8.52 -12.41 -7.57
CA LEU A 72 8.39 -10.96 -7.65
C LEU A 72 8.60 -10.49 -9.09
N HIS A 73 7.58 -9.84 -9.64
CA HIS A 73 7.59 -9.27 -10.98
C HIS A 73 7.45 -7.74 -10.87
N PRO A 74 8.54 -6.97 -11.08
CA PRO A 74 8.44 -5.52 -11.16
C PRO A 74 7.76 -5.12 -12.47
N GLY A 75 6.70 -4.33 -12.36
CA GLY A 75 6.00 -3.73 -13.48
C GLY A 75 6.88 -2.71 -14.22
N VAL A 76 6.44 -2.33 -15.41
CA VAL A 76 7.14 -1.33 -16.23
C VAL A 76 7.03 0.04 -15.56
N PRO A 77 8.13 0.80 -15.41
CA PRO A 77 8.10 2.15 -14.87
C PRO A 77 7.05 3.01 -15.57
N ASN A 78 6.36 3.86 -14.79
CA ASN A 78 5.39 4.84 -15.29
C ASN A 78 4.16 4.24 -16.03
N THR A 79 3.88 2.94 -15.91
CA THR A 79 2.68 2.31 -16.50
C THR A 79 1.58 1.99 -15.47
N THR A 80 1.74 2.47 -14.24
CA THR A 80 0.93 2.12 -13.05
C THR A 80 -0.58 2.22 -13.31
N HIS A 81 -1.01 3.30 -13.97
CA HIS A 81 -2.41 3.57 -14.29
C HIS A 81 -3.05 2.62 -15.31
N VAL A 82 -2.26 1.94 -16.16
CA VAL A 82 -2.76 1.05 -17.22
C VAL A 82 -2.68 -0.42 -16.81
N THR A 83 -1.57 -0.81 -16.19
CA THR A 83 -1.21 -2.23 -16.06
C THR A 83 -1.30 -2.79 -14.65
N GLN A 84 -1.44 -1.95 -13.62
CA GLN A 84 -1.42 -2.42 -12.23
C GLN A 84 -2.84 -2.49 -11.64
N PRO A 85 -3.34 -3.70 -11.32
CA PRO A 85 -4.66 -3.89 -10.72
C PRO A 85 -4.86 -3.09 -9.43
N THR A 86 -3.78 -2.87 -8.68
CA THR A 86 -3.77 -2.06 -7.46
C THR A 86 -4.22 -0.63 -7.73
N ASP A 87 -3.77 0.03 -8.80
CA ASP A 87 -4.17 1.40 -9.10
C ASP A 87 -5.67 1.51 -9.43
N GLN A 88 -6.22 0.51 -10.11
CA GLN A 88 -7.66 0.43 -10.38
C GLN A 88 -8.47 0.25 -9.08
N ASN A 89 -8.03 -0.67 -8.21
CA ASN A 89 -8.67 -0.90 -6.91
C ASN A 89 -8.60 0.34 -6.00
N TYR A 90 -7.44 1.00 -5.95
CA TYR A 90 -7.27 2.24 -5.19
C TYR A 90 -8.05 3.40 -5.82
N GLY A 91 -8.26 3.44 -7.14
CA GLY A 91 -9.12 4.41 -7.80
C GLY A 91 -10.55 4.37 -7.27
N TYR A 92 -11.13 3.16 -7.19
CA TYR A 92 -12.47 2.97 -6.62
C TYR A 92 -12.52 3.32 -5.13
N PHE A 93 -11.56 2.83 -4.34
CA PHE A 93 -11.45 3.16 -2.91
C PHE A 93 -11.36 4.67 -2.67
N LYS A 94 -10.45 5.37 -3.37
CA LYS A 94 -10.28 6.82 -3.28
C LYS A 94 -11.57 7.57 -3.63
N SER A 95 -12.32 7.08 -4.61
CA SER A 95 -13.60 7.67 -5.02
C SER A 95 -14.63 7.55 -3.90
N MET A 96 -14.78 6.37 -3.29
CA MET A 96 -15.68 6.15 -2.17
C MET A 96 -15.28 6.98 -0.94
N TYR A 97 -13.99 7.01 -0.61
CA TYR A 97 -13.46 7.84 0.48
C TYR A 97 -13.79 9.32 0.28
N ARG A 98 -13.49 9.88 -0.90
CA ARG A 98 -13.80 11.28 -1.24
C ARG A 98 -15.28 11.59 -1.23
N ASN A 99 -16.12 10.66 -1.70
CA ASN A 99 -17.58 10.83 -1.66
C ASN A 99 -18.10 10.90 -0.22
N ASN A 100 -17.60 10.03 0.67
CA ASN A 100 -17.96 10.05 2.08
C ASN A 100 -17.46 11.33 2.76
N LEU A 101 -16.23 11.75 2.44
CA LEU A 101 -15.64 12.98 2.96
C LEU A 101 -16.47 14.20 2.56
N ARG A 102 -16.88 14.29 1.29
CA ARG A 102 -17.76 15.36 0.80
C ARG A 102 -19.08 15.41 1.57
N LYS A 103 -19.72 14.26 1.83
CA LYS A 103 -20.96 14.20 2.61
C LYS A 103 -20.75 14.71 4.04
N LEU A 104 -19.65 14.33 4.67
CA LEU A 104 -19.29 14.78 6.02
C LEU A 104 -19.07 16.29 6.07
N VAL A 105 -18.31 16.83 5.12
CA VAL A 105 -18.06 18.28 5.02
C VAL A 105 -19.36 19.05 4.82
N VAL A 106 -20.23 18.62 3.91
CA VAL A 106 -21.55 19.26 3.68
C VAL A 106 -22.41 19.21 4.94
N TYR A 107 -22.45 18.07 5.65
CA TYR A 107 -23.19 17.94 6.89
C TYR A 107 -22.68 18.91 7.97
N ARG A 108 -21.36 18.99 8.18
CA ARG A 108 -20.73 19.90 9.15
C ARG A 108 -20.99 21.37 8.83
N GLN A 109 -20.89 21.74 7.56
CA GLN A 109 -21.25 23.09 7.10
C GLN A 109 -22.72 23.42 7.40
N SER A 110 -23.65 22.48 7.20
CA SER A 110 -25.06 22.67 7.53
C SER A 110 -25.31 22.91 9.04
N LYS A 111 -24.44 22.36 9.89
CA LYS A 111 -24.45 22.55 11.34
C LYS A 111 -23.71 23.80 11.81
N LYS A 112 -23.12 24.57 10.89
CA LYS A 112 -22.22 25.72 11.17
C LYS A 112 -21.05 25.35 12.09
N GLU A 113 -20.61 24.09 12.03
CA GLU A 113 -19.40 23.67 12.74
C GLU A 113 -18.20 24.33 12.08
N THR A 114 -17.37 25.01 12.89
CA THR A 114 -16.17 25.69 12.42
C THR A 114 -15.13 24.65 12.01
N ILE A 115 -14.61 24.76 10.78
CA ILE A 115 -13.49 23.93 10.31
C ILE A 115 -12.23 24.38 11.04
N GLY A 116 -11.66 23.50 11.86
CA GLY A 116 -10.44 23.76 12.62
C GLY A 116 -9.19 23.20 11.93
N GLN A 117 -8.01 23.45 12.51
CA GLN A 117 -6.75 22.91 11.97
C GLN A 117 -6.73 21.38 11.84
N ASN A 118 -7.45 20.66 12.71
CA ASN A 118 -7.53 19.21 12.67
C ASN A 118 -8.42 18.68 11.53
N ASP A 119 -9.17 19.56 10.87
CA ASP A 119 -10.04 19.21 9.75
C ASP A 119 -9.36 19.44 8.39
N PHE A 120 -8.13 19.99 8.35
CA PHE A 120 -7.37 20.13 7.11
C PHE A 120 -7.15 18.81 6.35
N PRO A 121 -6.89 17.66 7.01
CA PRO A 121 -6.83 16.37 6.32
C PRO A 121 -8.18 15.93 5.72
N LEU A 122 -9.28 16.60 6.08
CA LEU A 122 -10.64 16.32 5.65
C LEU A 122 -11.15 17.28 4.54
N LEU A 123 -10.33 18.28 4.15
CA LEU A 123 -10.58 19.19 3.02
C LEU A 123 -9.97 18.63 1.73
#